data_AF-A0A3L6D9T5-F1
#
_entry.id   AF-A0A3L6D9T5-F1
#
_cell.length_a   1.000
_cell.length_b   1.000
_cell.length_c   1.000
_cell.angle_alpha   90.00
_cell.angle_beta   90.00
_cell.angle_gamma   90.00
#
_symmetry.space_group_name_H-M   'P 1'
#
loop_
_entity.id
_entity.type
_entity.pdbx_description
1 polymer ?
#
loop_
_entity_poly.entity_id
_entity_poly.type
_entity_poly.pdbx_seq_one_letter_code
_entity_poly.pdbx_strand_id
1 'polypeptide(L)'
;MSLSIDHPNDFTFKVVPHITNAIHEWIERVAMIPVDGMEGPADVCVIELGGTIGDIESMPFIEALGHFSYRVGEKLHTYYDAYKPYANPGNFYLVHVSLVLVLNVVGEQKTKPTQHSELEDSVKEKLS
;
A
#
# COMPACT_ATOMS: atom_id res chain seq x y z
N MET A 1 -19.62 -8.15 -15.07
CA MET A 1 -20.18 -9.51 -15.32
C MET A 1 -19.21 -10.51 -14.72
N SER A 2 -19.56 -11.05 -13.55
CA SER A 2 -18.98 -12.29 -13.02
C SER A 2 -20.04 -12.89 -12.11
N LEU A 3 -20.72 -13.93 -12.62
CA LEU A 3 -21.49 -14.84 -11.78
C LEU A 3 -20.47 -15.67 -10.98
N SER A 4 -20.64 -15.77 -9.68
CA SER A 4 -20.00 -16.81 -8.89
C SER A 4 -21.05 -17.45 -8.00
N ILE A 5 -21.29 -18.74 -8.25
CA ILE A 5 -22.09 -19.61 -7.39
C ILE A 5 -21.10 -20.13 -6.35
N ASP A 6 -21.21 -19.67 -5.11
CA ASP A 6 -20.34 -20.12 -4.02
C ASP A 6 -20.59 -21.61 -3.73
N HIS A 7 -19.63 -22.46 -4.12
CA HIS A 7 -19.51 -23.83 -3.63
C HIS A 7 -18.48 -23.88 -2.50
N PRO A 8 -18.77 -24.58 -1.38
CA PRO A 8 -18.00 -24.50 -0.15
C PRO A 8 -16.58 -25.12 -0.20
N ASN A 9 -16.10 -25.59 -1.35
CA ASN A 9 -14.75 -26.13 -1.55
C ASN A 9 -14.13 -25.73 -2.91
N ASP A 10 -14.57 -24.62 -3.50
CA ASP A 10 -13.96 -24.12 -4.74
C ASP A 10 -12.66 -23.37 -4.44
N PHE A 11 -11.50 -24.00 -4.66
CA PHE A 11 -10.18 -23.37 -4.60
C PHE A 11 -9.91 -22.54 -5.87
N THR A 12 -10.85 -21.67 -6.24
CA THR A 12 -10.58 -20.68 -7.29
C THR A 12 -9.55 -19.69 -6.77
N PHE A 13 -8.37 -19.71 -7.39
CA PHE A 13 -7.34 -18.73 -7.11
C PHE A 13 -7.83 -17.35 -7.50
N LYS A 14 -7.83 -16.41 -6.54
CA LYS A 14 -8.30 -15.03 -6.70
C LYS A 14 -7.22 -14.08 -6.21
N VAL A 15 -7.06 -12.93 -6.90
CA VAL A 15 -6.12 -11.88 -6.49
C VAL A 15 -6.39 -11.45 -5.03
N VAL A 16 -7.64 -11.14 -4.72
CA VAL A 16 -8.11 -10.99 -3.34
C VAL A 16 -8.85 -12.27 -2.93
N PRO A 17 -8.54 -12.91 -1.80
CA PRO A 17 -7.53 -12.51 -0.80
C PRO A 17 -6.14 -13.16 -1.02
N HIS A 18 -5.99 -14.10 -1.96
CA HIS A 18 -4.83 -15.00 -1.95
C HIS A 18 -3.51 -14.30 -2.28
N ILE A 19 -3.48 -13.43 -3.30
CA ILE A 19 -2.27 -12.65 -3.64
C ILE A 19 -2.06 -11.55 -2.60
N THR A 20 -3.11 -10.82 -2.22
CA THR A 20 -2.98 -9.72 -1.25
C THR A 20 -2.43 -10.22 0.08
N ASN A 21 -2.91 -11.37 0.58
CA ASN A 21 -2.41 -11.98 1.81
C ASN A 21 -0.96 -12.48 1.68
N ALA A 22 -0.58 -13.03 0.53
CA ALA A 22 0.81 -13.44 0.31
C ALA A 22 1.77 -12.23 0.32
N ILE A 23 1.36 -11.10 -0.26
CA ILE A 23 2.12 -9.83 -0.22
C ILE A 23 2.23 -9.32 1.21
N HIS A 24 1.12 -9.33 1.95
CA HIS A 24 1.06 -8.96 3.36
C HIS A 24 2.02 -9.76 4.25
N GLU A 25 1.95 -11.09 4.17
CA GLU A 25 2.80 -11.99 4.94
C GLU A 25 4.28 -11.83 4.57
N TRP A 26 4.58 -11.51 3.30
CA TRP A 26 5.93 -11.20 2.86
C TRP A 26 6.44 -9.89 3.48
N ILE A 27 5.66 -8.80 3.43
CA ILE A 27 6.03 -7.51 4.00
C ILE A 27 6.28 -7.65 5.52
N GLU A 28 5.33 -8.24 6.25
CA GLU A 28 5.43 -8.42 7.70
C GLU A 28 6.68 -9.23 8.08
N ARG A 29 6.98 -10.30 7.34
CA ARG A 29 8.17 -11.12 7.57
C ARG A 29 9.46 -10.38 7.29
N VAL A 30 9.55 -9.64 6.19
CA VAL A 30 10.77 -8.90 5.81
C VAL A 30 11.02 -7.74 6.77
N ALA A 31 9.97 -7.05 7.22
CA ALA A 31 10.07 -5.97 8.19
C ALA A 31 10.66 -6.42 9.55
N MET A 32 10.55 -7.70 9.89
CA MET A 32 11.08 -8.27 11.12
C MET A 32 12.55 -8.70 11.04
N ILE A 33 13.17 -8.65 9.86
CA ILE A 33 14.57 -9.05 9.67
C ILE A 33 15.49 -7.90 10.13
N PRO A 34 16.47 -8.14 11.02
CA PRO A 34 17.45 -7.12 11.39
C PRO A 34 18.31 -6.70 10.18
N VAL A 35 18.55 -5.40 10.02
CA VAL A 35 19.21 -4.84 8.82
C VAL A 35 20.49 -4.04 9.12
N ASP A 36 20.75 -3.67 10.37
CA ASP A 36 21.87 -2.80 10.78
C ASP A 36 22.91 -3.52 11.66
N GLY A 37 22.77 -4.84 11.84
CA GLY A 37 23.64 -5.66 12.67
C GLY A 37 23.30 -5.64 14.16
N MET A 38 22.23 -4.95 14.56
CA MET A 38 21.69 -4.98 15.92
C MET A 38 20.67 -6.10 16.09
N GLU A 39 20.39 -6.49 17.33
CA GLU A 39 19.27 -7.39 17.61
C GLU A 39 17.94 -6.64 17.50
N GLY A 40 16.99 -7.21 16.77
CA GLY A 40 15.62 -6.69 16.65
C GLY A 40 15.26 -6.17 15.25
N PRO A 41 13.97 -5.88 15.01
CA PRO A 41 13.49 -5.31 13.76
C PRO A 41 13.88 -3.83 13.64
N ALA A 42 13.87 -3.31 12.41
CA ALA A 42 14.00 -1.88 12.18
C ALA A 42 12.77 -1.11 12.69
N ASP A 43 12.96 0.14 13.11
CA ASP A 43 11.85 1.02 13.52
C ASP A 43 10.91 1.38 12.36
N VAL A 44 11.46 1.42 11.14
CA VAL A 44 10.73 1.80 9.92
C VAL A 44 11.07 0.83 8.79
N CYS A 45 10.02 0.30 8.14
CA CYS A 45 10.14 -0.45 6.90
C CYS A 45 9.69 0.43 5.73
N VAL A 46 10.60 0.73 4.80
CA VAL A 46 10.29 1.45 3.56
C VAL A 46 9.98 0.43 2.47
N ILE A 47 8.81 0.56 1.86
CA ILE A 47 8.36 -0.32 0.78
C ILE A 47 8.34 0.51 -0.51
N GLU A 48 9.16 0.12 -1.48
CA GLU A 48 9.14 0.69 -2.83
C GLU A 48 8.27 -0.19 -3.73
N LEU A 49 7.22 0.39 -4.31
CA LEU A 49 6.49 -0.24 -5.40
C LEU A 49 7.07 0.24 -6.72
N GLY A 50 7.83 -0.63 -7.39
CA GLY A 50 8.33 -0.35 -8.74
C GLY A 50 7.19 -0.31 -9.78
N GLY A 51 7.51 0.23 -10.96
CA GLY A 51 6.55 0.40 -12.06
C GLY A 51 5.84 1.76 -12.02
N THR A 52 4.80 1.90 -12.85
CA THR A 52 3.97 3.11 -12.91
C THR A 52 2.58 2.80 -12.40
N ILE A 53 2.00 3.71 -11.61
CA ILE A 53 0.61 3.57 -11.18
C ILE A 53 -0.32 3.79 -12.37
N GLY A 54 -1.39 3.00 -12.45
CA GLY A 54 -2.35 3.01 -13.57
C GLY A 54 -2.21 1.81 -14.52
N ASP A 55 -1.06 1.12 -14.50
CA ASP A 55 -0.83 -0.10 -15.29
C ASP A 55 -1.52 -1.33 -14.65
N ILE A 56 -1.91 -2.33 -15.45
CA ILE A 56 -2.68 -3.49 -14.97
C ILE A 56 -1.87 -4.34 -13.98
N GLU A 57 -0.54 -4.30 -14.11
CA GLU A 57 0.44 -5.02 -13.33
C GLU A 57 0.55 -4.48 -11.90
N SER A 58 0.26 -3.19 -11.69
CA SER A 58 0.35 -2.56 -10.36
C SER A 58 -0.90 -2.77 -9.51
N MET A 59 -2.05 -3.13 -10.13
CA MET A 59 -3.34 -3.29 -9.44
C MET A 59 -3.28 -4.26 -8.24
N PRO A 60 -2.68 -5.46 -8.32
CA PRO A 60 -2.62 -6.38 -7.18
C PRO A 60 -1.84 -5.81 -5.99
N PHE A 61 -0.81 -5.03 -6.25
CA PHE A 61 0.04 -4.44 -5.20
C PHE A 61 -0.64 -3.24 -4.54
N ILE A 62 -1.29 -2.37 -5.33
CA ILE A 62 -2.06 -1.24 -4.81
C ILE A 62 -3.22 -1.74 -3.95
N GLU A 63 -3.93 -2.77 -4.40
CA GLU A 63 -4.99 -3.43 -3.62
C GLU A 63 -4.45 -4.04 -2.32
N ALA A 64 -3.29 -4.70 -2.38
CA ALA A 64 -2.65 -5.25 -1.19
C ALA A 64 -2.24 -4.15 -0.21
N LEU A 65 -1.59 -3.08 -0.65
CA LEU A 65 -1.15 -1.98 0.22
C LEU A 65 -2.34 -1.22 0.82
N GLY A 66 -3.43 -1.04 0.05
CA GLY A 66 -4.69 -0.48 0.54
C GLY A 66 -5.25 -1.30 1.72
N HIS A 67 -5.42 -2.61 1.55
CA HIS A 67 -5.85 -3.47 2.66
C HIS A 67 -4.84 -3.54 3.81
N PHE A 68 -3.54 -3.37 3.52
CA PHE A 68 -2.50 -3.42 4.55
C PHE A 68 -2.57 -2.21 5.49
N SER A 69 -2.84 -1.02 4.96
CA SER A 69 -2.90 0.22 5.75
C SER A 69 -3.93 0.14 6.88
N TYR A 70 -5.12 -0.39 6.60
CA TYR A 70 -6.15 -0.66 7.62
C TYR A 70 -5.68 -1.69 8.64
N ARG A 71 -5.06 -2.78 8.17
CA ARG A 71 -4.65 -3.91 9.02
C ARG A 71 -3.53 -3.57 9.99
N VAL A 72 -2.55 -2.75 9.60
CA VAL A 72 -1.47 -2.31 10.51
C VAL A 72 -1.89 -1.19 11.46
N GLY A 73 -2.87 -0.37 11.05
CA GLY A 73 -3.51 0.62 11.91
C GLY A 73 -4.21 -0.02 13.11
N GLU A 74 -4.80 -1.21 12.94
CA GLU A 74 -5.47 -1.95 14.02
C GLU A 74 -4.52 -2.82 14.85
N LYS A 75 -3.53 -3.48 14.22
CA LYS A 75 -2.76 -4.56 14.87
C LYS A 75 -1.54 -4.11 15.66
N LEU A 76 -0.92 -2.98 15.33
CA LEU A 76 0.32 -2.55 15.98
C LEU A 76 0.02 -1.73 17.24
N HIS A 77 -0.63 -2.35 18.22
CA HIS A 77 -0.50 -1.96 19.62
C HIS A 77 0.78 -2.61 20.12
N THR A 78 1.89 -1.87 20.12
CA THR A 78 3.12 -2.35 20.74
C THR A 78 2.98 -2.32 22.27
N TYR A 79 3.82 -3.09 22.98
CA TYR A 79 3.87 -3.09 24.45
C TYR A 79 4.12 -1.69 25.05
N TYR A 80 4.71 -0.76 24.29
CA TYR A 80 4.92 0.65 24.67
C TYR A 80 3.68 1.55 24.45
N ASP A 81 2.71 1.14 23.63
CA ASP A 81 1.54 1.96 23.26
C ASP A 81 0.41 1.94 24.30
N ALA A 82 0.46 1.05 25.30
CA ALA A 82 -0.57 0.91 26.32
C ALA A 82 -0.82 2.19 27.15
N TYR A 83 0.11 3.14 27.14
CA TYR A 83 0.02 4.37 27.94
C TYR A 83 -0.53 5.59 27.17
N LYS A 84 -0.84 5.46 25.87
CA LYS A 84 -1.34 6.59 25.06
C LYS A 84 -2.39 6.17 24.00
N PRO A 85 -3.55 5.66 24.43
CA PRO A 85 -4.57 5.02 23.57
C PRO A 85 -5.28 5.93 22.55
N TYR A 86 -4.98 7.23 22.51
CA TYR A 86 -5.66 8.20 21.62
C TYR A 86 -4.72 8.90 20.63
N ALA A 87 -3.46 8.44 20.51
CA ALA A 87 -2.43 9.17 19.77
C ALA A 87 -1.61 8.32 18.80
N ASN A 88 -2.13 7.20 18.28
CA ASN A 88 -1.49 6.52 17.15
C ASN A 88 -2.22 6.84 15.83
N PRO A 89 -1.86 7.94 15.13
CA PRO A 89 -2.28 8.16 13.76
C PRO A 89 -1.55 7.15 12.85
N GLY A 90 -2.21 6.02 12.55
CA GLY A 90 -1.87 5.04 11.51
C GLY A 90 -0.38 4.76 11.27
N ASN A 91 0.09 3.55 11.61
CA ASN A 91 1.48 3.10 11.34
C ASN A 91 1.77 2.81 9.84
N PHE A 92 1.14 3.56 8.94
CA PHE A 92 1.28 3.41 7.48
C PHE A 92 1.21 4.77 6.80
N TYR A 93 2.19 5.07 5.95
CA TYR A 93 2.24 6.29 5.16
C TYR A 93 2.38 5.92 3.68
N LEU A 94 1.54 6.50 2.83
CA LEU A 94 1.64 6.39 1.38
C LEU A 94 2.34 7.63 0.82
N VAL A 95 3.40 7.41 0.04
CA VAL A 95 4.11 8.48 -0.68
C VAL A 95 4.01 8.18 -2.17
N HIS A 96 3.32 9.06 -2.91
CA HIS A 96 3.19 8.96 -4.36
C HIS A 96 4.14 9.93 -5.05
N VAL A 97 4.98 9.40 -5.95
CA VAL A 97 5.98 10.18 -6.69
C VAL A 97 5.48 10.42 -8.10
N SER A 98 5.28 11.70 -8.46
CA SER A 98 4.76 12.11 -9.77
C SER A 98 5.70 13.09 -10.48
N LEU A 99 5.68 13.06 -11.81
CA LEU A 99 6.46 13.96 -12.66
C LEU A 99 5.69 15.26 -12.95
N VAL A 100 6.24 16.39 -12.51
CA VAL A 100 5.76 17.72 -12.91
C VAL A 100 6.57 18.20 -14.11
N LEU A 101 5.88 18.48 -15.22
CA LEU A 101 6.53 18.92 -16.46
C LEU A 101 6.72 20.43 -16.49
N VAL A 102 7.89 20.87 -16.96
CA VAL A 102 8.18 22.27 -17.27
C VAL A 102 8.44 22.39 -18.77
N LEU A 103 7.58 23.15 -19.47
CA LEU A 103 7.75 23.36 -20.91
C LEU A 103 8.62 24.60 -21.14
N ASN A 104 9.85 24.39 -21.62
CA ASN A 104 10.85 25.46 -21.86
C ASN A 104 10.34 26.61 -22.74
N VAL A 105 9.34 26.37 -23.59
CA VAL A 105 8.73 27.38 -24.48
C VAL A 105 7.83 28.39 -23.76
N VAL A 106 7.31 28.06 -22.56
CA VAL A 106 6.38 28.92 -21.80
C VAL A 106 6.90 29.21 -20.39
N GLY A 107 7.84 28.41 -19.87
CA GLY A 107 8.37 28.54 -18.51
C GLY A 107 7.39 28.16 -17.40
N GLU A 108 6.19 27.70 -17.77
CA GLU A 108 5.11 27.35 -16.85
C GLU A 108 5.18 25.87 -16.46
N GLN A 109 5.05 25.60 -15.16
CA GLN A 109 4.90 24.24 -14.64
C GLN A 109 3.49 23.72 -14.92
N LYS A 110 3.38 22.51 -15.46
CA LYS A 110 2.09 21.85 -15.71
C LYS A 110 1.89 20.72 -14.72
N THR A 111 0.95 20.93 -13.79
CA THR A 111 0.58 19.98 -12.73
C THR A 111 -0.60 19.06 -13.09
N LYS A 112 -1.23 19.25 -14.25
CA LYS A 112 -2.37 18.40 -14.70
C LYS A 112 -2.04 16.90 -14.69
N PRO A 113 -0.88 16.43 -15.19
CA PRO A 113 -0.54 15.00 -15.12
C PRO A 113 -0.50 14.47 -13.68
N THR A 114 0.08 15.24 -12.75
CA THR A 114 0.12 14.90 -11.32
C THR A 114 -1.27 14.81 -10.70
N GLN A 115 -2.16 15.75 -11.02
CA GLN A 115 -3.54 15.72 -10.53
C GLN A 115 -4.29 14.47 -11.02
N HIS A 116 -4.08 14.06 -12.27
CA HIS A 116 -4.70 12.85 -12.81
C HIS A 116 -4.23 11.60 -12.07
N SER A 117 -2.92 11.48 -11.80
CA SER A 117 -2.39 10.35 -11.03
C SER A 117 -2.90 10.31 -9.59
N GLU A 118 -3.04 11.47 -8.91
CA GLU A 118 -3.60 11.53 -7.55
C GLU A 118 -5.07 11.11 -7.49
N LEU A 119 -5.85 11.46 -8.53
CA LEU A 119 -7.25 11.05 -8.66
C LEU A 119 -7.36 9.54 -8.87
N GLU A 120 -6.48 8.94 -9.67
CA GLU A 120 -6.46 7.49 -9.89
C GLU A 120 -6.16 6.71 -8.61
N ASP A 121 -5.25 7.23 -7.78
CA ASP A 121 -4.93 6.67 -6.46
C ASP A 121 -6.08 6.87 -5.46
N SER A 122 -6.62 8.09 -5.37
CA SER A 122 -7.66 8.46 -4.39
C SER A 122 -9.01 7.79 -4.64
N VAL A 123 -9.34 7.46 -5.90
CA VAL A 123 -10.57 6.73 -6.23
C VAL A 123 -10.48 5.29 -5.76
N LYS A 124 -9.29 4.69 -5.74
CA LYS A 124 -9.08 3.31 -5.29
C LYS A 124 -9.10 3.19 -3.77
N GLU A 125 -8.49 4.13 -3.05
CA GLU A 125 -8.50 4.16 -1.57
C GLU A 125 -9.92 4.33 -0.98
N LYS A 126 -10.82 5.04 -1.67
CA LYS A 126 -12.20 5.27 -1.19
C LYS A 126 -13.20 4.16 -1.52
N LEU A 127 -12.81 3.18 -2.35
CA LEU A 127 -13.69 2.09 -2.79
C LEU A 127 -13.34 0.74 -2.14
N SER A 128 -12.24 0.65 -1.38
CA SER A 128 -11.92 -0.44 -0.45
C SER A 128 -12.42 -0.14 0.95
#